data_AF-A0A8T7KF64-F1
#
_entry.id   AF-A0A8T7KF64-F1
#
_cell.length_a   1.000
_cell.length_b   1.000
_cell.length_c   1.000
_cell.angle_alpha   90.00
_cell.angle_beta   90.00
_cell.angle_gamma   90.00
#
_symmetry.space_group_name_H-M   'P 1'
#
loop_
_entity.id
_entity.type
_entity.pdbx_description
1 polymer ?
#
loop_
_entity_poly.entity_id
_entity_poly.type
_entity_poly.pdbx_seq_one_letter_code
_entity_poly.pdbx_strand_id
1 'polypeptide(L)'
;MPPAQVTGLTVTAVSSSQLNLSWNANTEPDLKNYRVYRSTTSGSNYTLIGSPAVNSYSDTGLAAATTYYYVVSAVDTSGNEGLKSEEASGTTSEASKMHIQSITMALKKAGISTYALATITIVDAGGYPVAGAKVSGHWSGATNDSDTGTTNSNGQVTVQSNRVRKAQSGTTFTFTVDNVTLNGWIYDSAANDETSDSITVP
;
A
#
# COMPACT_ATOMS: atom_id res chain seq x y z
N MET A 1 33.24 12.25 24.16
CA MET A 1 32.70 13.61 23.97
C MET A 1 31.53 13.44 23.02
N PRO A 2 30.41 14.14 23.18
CA PRO A 2 29.31 14.02 22.22
C PRO A 2 29.80 14.25 20.78
N PRO A 3 29.32 13.48 19.79
CA PRO A 3 29.67 13.71 18.39
C PRO A 3 29.32 15.11 17.89
N ALA A 4 29.99 15.56 16.84
CA ALA A 4 29.67 16.77 16.12
C ALA A 4 28.26 16.72 15.53
N GLN A 5 27.67 17.91 15.36
CA GLN A 5 26.35 18.07 14.77
C GLN A 5 26.32 17.50 13.35
N VAL A 6 25.28 16.73 13.04
CA VAL A 6 25.03 16.21 11.68
C VAL A 6 24.74 17.39 10.74
N THR A 7 25.30 17.35 9.52
CA THR A 7 25.10 18.39 8.49
C THR A 7 24.63 17.81 7.17
N GLY A 8 24.11 18.66 6.27
CA GLY A 8 23.71 18.25 4.93
C GLY A 8 22.50 17.31 4.89
N LEU A 9 21.61 17.38 5.89
CA LEU A 9 20.38 16.61 5.90
C LEU A 9 19.51 17.00 4.70
N THR A 10 19.12 16.01 3.90
CA THR A 10 18.18 16.15 2.79
C THR A 10 17.06 15.13 2.91
N VAL A 11 15.88 15.48 2.39
CA VAL A 11 14.69 14.62 2.38
C VAL A 11 14.12 14.62 0.96
N THR A 12 13.88 13.42 0.42
CA THR A 12 13.41 13.23 -0.95
C THR A 12 12.15 12.38 -0.96
N ALA A 13 11.15 12.80 -1.75
CA ALA A 13 9.93 12.04 -1.90
C ALA A 13 10.14 10.85 -2.83
N VAL A 14 9.72 9.66 -2.37
CA VAL A 14 9.81 8.42 -3.16
C VAL A 14 8.42 8.00 -3.63
N SER A 15 7.42 8.12 -2.76
CA SER A 15 6.03 7.75 -3.07
C SER A 15 5.05 8.52 -2.18
N SER A 16 3.76 8.18 -2.29
CA SER A 16 2.71 8.66 -1.39
C SER A 16 2.82 8.14 0.05
N SER A 17 3.74 7.21 0.34
CA SER A 17 3.92 6.66 1.69
C SER A 17 5.38 6.54 2.12
N GLN A 18 6.31 7.16 1.39
CA GLN A 18 7.75 7.02 1.67
C GLN A 18 8.55 8.29 1.36
N LEU A 19 9.40 8.67 2.31
CA LEU A 19 10.44 9.69 2.18
C LEU A 19 11.81 9.04 2.46
N ASN A 20 12.82 9.39 1.67
CA ASN A 20 14.20 8.98 1.89
C ASN A 20 15.03 10.16 2.39
N LEU A 21 15.76 9.92 3.48
CA LEU A 21 16.66 10.86 4.12
C LEU A 21 18.11 10.46 3.88
N SER A 22 18.97 11.45 3.67
CA SER A 22 20.42 11.27 3.66
C SER A 22 21.10 12.50 4.27
N TRP A 23 22.30 12.30 4.81
CA TRP A 23 23.11 13.37 5.40
C TRP A 23 24.60 13.09 5.23
N ASN A 24 25.44 14.09 5.53
CA ASN A 24 26.88 13.91 5.56
C ASN A 24 27.28 13.02 6.74
N ALA A 25 28.10 12.01 6.49
CA ALA A 25 28.56 11.12 7.56
C ALA A 25 29.51 11.85 8.52
N ASN A 26 29.26 11.68 9.82
CA ASN A 26 30.22 11.97 10.87
C ASN A 26 31.46 11.07 10.72
N THR A 27 32.64 11.58 11.06
CA THR A 27 33.95 10.92 10.82
C THR A 27 34.67 10.54 12.11
N GLU A 28 34.07 10.81 13.25
CA GLU A 28 34.61 10.50 14.57
C GLU A 28 34.78 8.97 14.74
N PRO A 29 35.93 8.51 15.26
CA PRO A 29 36.23 7.08 15.37
C PRO A 29 35.34 6.34 16.38
N ASP A 30 34.71 7.07 17.30
CA ASP A 30 33.78 6.57 18.31
C ASP A 30 32.30 6.76 17.90
N LEU A 31 32.00 7.13 16.65
CA LEU A 31 30.63 7.16 16.15
C LEU A 31 30.00 5.76 16.20
N LYS A 32 28.84 5.65 16.84
CA LYS A 32 28.08 4.40 16.97
C LYS A 32 26.92 4.31 15.98
N ASN A 33 26.03 5.30 16.02
CA ASN A 33 24.86 5.38 15.14
C ASN A 33 24.31 6.80 15.09
N TYR A 34 23.23 6.98 14.34
CA TYR A 34 22.43 8.19 14.30
C TYR A 34 21.09 7.97 14.99
N ARG A 35 20.41 9.05 15.33
CA ARG A 35 18.99 9.07 15.74
C ARG A 35 18.22 9.99 14.81
N VAL A 36 17.18 9.45 14.19
CA VAL A 36 16.32 10.17 13.25
C VAL A 36 15.03 10.51 13.96
N TYR A 37 14.70 11.79 13.98
CA TYR A 37 13.48 12.28 14.57
C TYR A 37 12.57 12.90 13.51
N ARG A 38 11.26 12.76 13.69
CA ARG A 38 10.22 13.26 12.78
C ARG A 38 9.13 14.02 13.49
N SER A 39 8.61 15.06 12.84
CA SER A 39 7.40 15.79 13.22
C SER A 39 6.53 16.07 11.99
N THR A 40 5.24 16.32 12.21
CA THR A 40 4.32 16.91 11.21
C THR A 40 4.19 18.43 11.38
N THR A 41 4.93 19.02 12.32
CA THR A 41 4.94 20.45 12.61
C THR A 41 6.38 20.95 12.57
N SER A 42 6.65 21.96 11.75
CA SER A 42 7.99 22.56 11.66
C SER A 42 8.46 23.05 13.03
N GLY A 43 9.74 22.82 13.33
CA GLY A 43 10.44 23.35 14.51
C GLY A 43 10.04 22.76 15.86
N SER A 44 9.15 21.76 15.94
CA SER A 44 8.66 21.25 17.23
C SER A 44 8.15 19.80 17.16
N ASN A 45 7.87 19.19 18.32
CA ASN A 45 7.22 17.87 18.45
C ASN A 45 7.91 16.69 17.76
N TYR A 46 9.23 16.73 17.61
CA TYR A 46 9.96 15.63 17.00
C TYR A 46 9.94 14.37 17.87
N THR A 47 9.62 13.24 17.24
CA THR A 47 9.60 11.90 17.85
C THR A 47 10.69 11.04 17.22
N LEU A 48 11.38 10.23 18.02
CA LEU A 48 12.40 9.30 17.52
C LEU A 48 11.73 8.20 16.70
N ILE A 49 12.11 8.06 15.42
CA ILE A 49 11.54 7.06 14.51
C ILE A 49 12.53 5.98 14.10
N GLY A 50 13.83 6.20 14.29
CA GLY A 50 14.85 5.23 13.91
C GLY A 50 16.23 5.54 14.47
N SER A 51 17.11 4.55 14.45
CA SER A 51 18.51 4.71 14.87
C SER A 51 19.51 3.99 13.95
N PRO A 52 19.64 4.41 12.68
CA PRO A 52 20.48 3.73 11.70
C PRO A 52 21.97 3.88 12.01
N ALA A 53 22.77 2.86 11.70
CA ALA A 53 24.22 2.91 11.78
C ALA A 53 24.89 3.59 10.56
N VAL A 54 24.11 3.84 9.50
CA VAL A 54 24.55 4.49 8.26
C VAL A 54 23.92 5.88 8.12
N ASN A 55 24.46 6.71 7.22
CA ASN A 55 24.06 8.10 7.02
C ASN A 55 22.82 8.29 6.12
N SER A 56 21.88 7.35 6.20
CA SER A 56 20.64 7.37 5.43
C SER A 56 19.51 6.67 6.19
N TYR A 57 18.28 7.08 5.93
CA TYR A 57 17.09 6.45 6.52
C TYR A 57 15.94 6.45 5.52
N SER A 58 15.20 5.35 5.45
CA SER A 58 13.99 5.25 4.64
C SER A 58 12.78 5.26 5.57
N ASP A 59 12.02 6.35 5.54
CA ASP A 59 10.82 6.52 6.34
C ASP A 59 9.59 6.09 5.54
N THR A 60 9.00 4.96 5.91
CA THR A 60 7.88 4.30 5.21
C THR A 60 6.61 4.30 6.04
N GLY A 61 5.46 4.12 5.40
CA GLY A 61 4.15 4.08 6.08
C GLY A 61 3.63 5.48 6.41
N LEU A 62 4.05 6.48 5.65
CA LEU A 62 3.61 7.87 5.75
C LEU A 62 2.23 8.05 5.12
N ALA A 63 1.51 9.10 5.55
CA ALA A 63 0.28 9.52 4.91
C ALA A 63 0.59 10.27 3.62
N ALA A 64 -0.24 10.08 2.58
CA ALA A 64 -0.11 10.76 1.31
C ALA A 64 -0.29 12.27 1.43
N ALA A 65 0.27 13.02 0.47
CA ALA A 65 0.20 14.48 0.40
C ALA A 65 0.55 15.21 1.72
N THR A 66 1.38 14.60 2.57
CA THR A 66 1.70 15.10 3.90
C THR A 66 3.15 15.54 3.99
N THR A 67 3.39 16.74 4.52
CA THR A 67 4.74 17.25 4.79
C THR A 67 5.22 16.76 6.15
N TYR A 68 6.41 16.18 6.16
CA TYR A 68 7.11 15.75 7.36
C TYR A 68 8.42 16.52 7.52
N TYR A 69 8.78 16.78 8.77
CA TYR A 69 9.96 17.53 9.17
C TYR A 69 10.88 16.63 9.97
N TYR A 70 12.18 16.73 9.71
CA TYR A 70 13.17 15.83 10.25
C TYR A 70 14.37 16.57 10.79
N VAL A 71 14.91 16.00 11.86
CA VAL A 71 16.21 16.36 12.45
C VAL A 71 16.95 15.09 12.81
N VAL A 72 18.27 15.09 12.66
CA VAL A 72 19.12 13.93 12.93
C VAL A 72 20.23 14.31 13.90
N SER A 73 20.56 13.42 14.83
CA SER A 73 21.74 13.56 15.71
C SER A 73 22.63 12.33 15.60
N ALA A 74 23.91 12.49 15.92
CA ALA A 74 24.88 11.39 16.02
C ALA A 74 25.06 10.97 17.48
N VAL A 75 25.36 9.68 17.70
CA VAL A 75 25.58 9.09 19.03
C VAL A 75 26.91 8.34 19.04
N ASP A 76 27.72 8.53 20.07
CA ASP A 76 29.01 7.85 20.24
C ASP A 76 28.87 6.45 20.89
N THR A 77 29.97 5.69 20.94
CA THR A 77 30.02 4.36 21.58
C THR A 77 29.77 4.40 23.09
N SER A 78 29.96 5.56 23.72
CA SER A 78 29.67 5.80 25.13
C SER A 78 28.21 6.16 25.40
N GLY A 79 27.39 6.33 24.35
CA GLY A 79 25.98 6.68 24.42
C GLY A 79 25.70 8.19 24.50
N ASN A 80 26.69 9.05 24.29
CA ASN A 80 26.47 10.50 24.24
C ASN A 80 25.86 10.90 22.90
N GLU A 81 24.74 11.62 22.94
CA GLU A 81 24.09 12.18 21.75
C GLU A 81 24.56 13.62 21.51
N GLY A 82 24.95 13.92 20.27
CA GLY A 82 25.31 15.25 19.81
C GLY A 82 24.09 16.16 19.60
N LEU A 83 24.35 17.40 19.14
CA LEU A 83 23.29 18.31 18.74
C LEU A 83 22.51 17.76 17.53
N LYS A 84 21.22 18.08 17.48
CA LYS A 84 20.37 17.82 16.32
C LYS A 84 20.81 18.69 15.15
N SER A 85 20.74 18.16 13.93
CA SER A 85 20.97 18.89 12.69
C SER A 85 20.01 20.07 12.53
N GLU A 86 20.29 20.92 11.55
CA GLU A 86 19.26 21.78 10.96
C GLU A 86 18.07 20.94 10.48
N GLU A 87 16.87 21.51 10.57
CA GLU A 87 15.65 20.88 10.09
C GLU A 87 15.67 20.76 8.56
N ALA A 88 15.25 19.61 8.06
CA ALA A 88 14.88 19.43 6.66
C ALA A 88 13.46 18.86 6.56
N SER A 89 12.79 19.11 5.45
CA SER A 89 11.42 18.62 5.24
C SER A 89 11.25 17.99 3.86
N GLY A 90 10.25 17.14 3.75
CA GLY A 90 9.80 16.55 2.50
C GLY A 90 8.30 16.30 2.53
N THR A 91 7.68 16.34 1.36
CA THR A 91 6.24 16.09 1.20
C THR A 91 6.07 14.82 0.39
N THR A 92 5.37 13.83 0.93
CA THR A 92 4.99 12.62 0.18
C THR A 92 4.14 12.98 -1.02
N SER A 93 4.21 12.20 -2.10
CA SER A 93 3.34 12.40 -3.26
C SER A 93 1.86 12.21 -2.94
N GLU A 94 1.00 12.66 -3.86
CA GLU A 94 -0.42 12.30 -3.85
C GLU A 94 -0.61 10.79 -3.99
N ALA A 95 -1.66 10.23 -3.39
CA ALA A 95 -2.00 8.83 -3.59
C ALA A 95 -2.57 8.60 -4.99
N SER A 96 -2.12 7.53 -5.65
CA SER A 96 -2.68 7.12 -6.94
C SER A 96 -4.11 6.60 -6.75
N LYS A 97 -4.97 6.74 -7.75
CA LYS A 97 -6.35 6.25 -7.69
C LYS A 97 -6.52 4.99 -8.54
N MET A 98 -7.30 4.04 -8.05
CA MET A 98 -7.69 2.83 -8.77
C MET A 98 -9.19 2.59 -8.70
N HIS A 99 -9.75 1.91 -9.70
CA HIS A 99 -11.15 1.53 -9.79
C HIS A 99 -11.32 0.18 -10.49
N ILE A 100 -12.50 -0.40 -10.38
CA ILE A 100 -12.89 -1.61 -11.09
C ILE A 100 -13.29 -1.23 -12.51
N GLN A 101 -12.61 -1.82 -13.50
CA GLN A 101 -12.94 -1.66 -14.91
C GLN A 101 -13.96 -2.71 -15.39
N SER A 102 -13.85 -3.94 -14.91
CA SER A 102 -14.72 -5.02 -15.37
C SER A 102 -14.73 -6.19 -14.39
N ILE A 103 -15.85 -6.90 -14.37
CA ILE A 103 -16.01 -8.23 -13.79
C ILE A 103 -16.43 -9.17 -14.94
N THR A 104 -15.69 -10.25 -15.16
CA THR A 104 -16.03 -11.24 -16.19
C THR A 104 -16.34 -12.58 -15.54
N MET A 105 -17.53 -13.10 -15.83
CA MET A 105 -18.04 -14.33 -15.22
C MET A 105 -17.87 -15.55 -16.12
N ALA A 106 -17.55 -16.70 -15.52
CA ALA A 106 -17.49 -17.97 -16.23
C ALA A 106 -18.00 -19.14 -15.36
N LEU A 107 -18.84 -20.00 -15.95
CA LEU A 107 -19.25 -21.25 -15.31
C LEU A 107 -18.21 -22.34 -15.51
N LYS A 108 -18.02 -23.15 -14.48
CA LYS A 108 -17.16 -24.34 -14.50
C LYS A 108 -17.90 -25.54 -13.92
N LYS A 109 -17.54 -26.73 -14.42
CA LYS A 109 -18.03 -28.02 -13.94
C LYS A 109 -16.91 -28.79 -13.26
N ALA A 110 -17.22 -29.43 -12.15
CA ALA A 110 -16.38 -30.43 -11.50
C ALA A 110 -17.25 -31.64 -11.16
N GLY A 111 -17.26 -32.62 -12.08
CA GLY A 111 -18.22 -33.73 -12.02
C GLY A 111 -19.66 -33.21 -12.08
N ILE A 112 -20.49 -33.62 -11.10
CA ILE A 112 -21.89 -33.18 -11.00
C ILE A 112 -22.05 -31.78 -10.40
N SER A 113 -20.98 -31.13 -9.95
CA SER A 113 -21.04 -29.79 -9.37
C SER A 113 -20.80 -28.71 -10.41
N THR A 114 -21.50 -27.59 -10.26
CA THR A 114 -21.26 -26.33 -10.97
C THR A 114 -20.74 -25.29 -10.00
N TYR A 115 -19.87 -24.40 -10.46
CA TYR A 115 -19.44 -23.20 -9.74
C TYR A 115 -19.13 -22.08 -10.74
N ALA A 116 -19.02 -20.86 -10.24
CA ALA A 116 -18.65 -19.70 -11.04
C ALA A 116 -17.24 -19.21 -10.70
N LEU A 117 -16.58 -18.63 -11.70
CA LEU A 117 -15.39 -17.80 -11.56
C LEU A 117 -15.77 -16.36 -11.87
N ALA A 118 -15.31 -15.42 -11.05
CA ALA A 118 -15.36 -13.99 -11.34
C ALA A 118 -13.92 -13.51 -11.54
N THR A 119 -13.61 -12.93 -12.70
CA THR A 119 -12.33 -12.29 -12.98
C THR A 119 -12.51 -10.78 -12.93
N ILE A 120 -11.89 -10.14 -11.95
CA ILE A 120 -12.00 -8.70 -11.69
C ILE A 120 -10.75 -8.04 -12.26
N THR A 121 -10.93 -6.96 -13.04
CA THR A 121 -9.85 -6.11 -13.56
C THR A 121 -9.84 -4.78 -12.82
N ILE A 122 -8.71 -4.45 -12.20
CA ILE A 122 -8.46 -3.17 -11.51
C ILE A 122 -7.47 -2.35 -12.33
N VAL A 123 -7.83 -1.10 -12.58
CA VAL A 123 -7.00 -0.14 -13.33
C VAL A 123 -6.86 1.18 -12.58
N ASP A 124 -5.86 1.97 -12.95
CA ASP A 124 -5.68 3.33 -12.47
C ASP A 124 -6.61 4.31 -13.21
N ALA A 125 -6.58 5.59 -12.83
CA ALA A 125 -7.38 6.63 -13.50
C ALA A 125 -7.09 6.79 -15.01
N GLY A 126 -5.93 6.33 -15.49
CA GLY A 126 -5.54 6.32 -16.90
C GLY A 126 -5.89 5.02 -17.63
N GLY A 127 -6.48 4.03 -16.94
CA GLY A 127 -6.81 2.72 -17.50
C GLY A 127 -5.64 1.73 -17.52
N TYR A 128 -4.51 2.05 -16.86
CA TYR A 128 -3.38 1.13 -16.78
C TYR A 128 -3.61 0.07 -15.69
N PRO A 129 -3.23 -1.20 -15.90
CA PRO A 129 -3.49 -2.25 -14.93
C PRO A 129 -2.77 -2.03 -13.59
N VAL A 130 -3.47 -2.27 -12.47
CA VAL A 130 -2.92 -2.12 -11.12
C VAL A 130 -2.65 -3.48 -10.51
N ALA A 131 -1.35 -3.84 -10.45
CA ALA A 131 -0.89 -5.09 -9.86
C ALA A 131 -0.78 -5.01 -8.33
N GLY A 132 -1.00 -6.14 -7.64
CA GLY A 132 -0.84 -6.25 -6.19
C GLY A 132 -2.03 -5.73 -5.37
N ALA A 133 -3.08 -5.20 -6.01
CA ALA A 133 -4.29 -4.76 -5.32
C ALA A 133 -5.05 -5.97 -4.75
N LYS A 134 -5.39 -5.91 -3.47
CA LYS A 134 -6.23 -6.92 -2.81
C LYS A 134 -7.69 -6.58 -3.06
N VAL A 135 -8.41 -7.47 -3.70
CA VAL A 135 -9.86 -7.38 -3.94
C VAL A 135 -10.58 -8.32 -2.97
N SER A 136 -11.63 -7.83 -2.33
CA SER A 136 -12.54 -8.62 -1.50
C SER A 136 -13.97 -8.43 -1.98
N GLY A 137 -14.74 -9.52 -2.00
CA GLY A 137 -16.14 -9.48 -2.35
C GLY A 137 -16.91 -10.68 -1.82
N HIS A 138 -18.18 -10.75 -2.19
CA HIS A 138 -19.07 -11.82 -1.79
C HIS A 138 -19.87 -12.38 -2.97
N TRP A 139 -20.14 -13.68 -2.89
CA TRP A 139 -21.05 -14.41 -3.76
C TRP A 139 -22.46 -14.39 -3.19
N SER A 140 -23.46 -14.27 -4.07
CA SER A 140 -24.88 -14.37 -3.75
C SER A 140 -25.64 -15.15 -4.83
N GLY A 141 -26.93 -15.42 -4.57
CA GLY A 141 -27.78 -16.25 -5.43
C GLY A 141 -27.61 -17.73 -5.12
N ALA A 142 -26.83 -18.44 -5.92
CA ALA A 142 -26.61 -19.88 -5.81
C ALA A 142 -25.71 -20.28 -4.62
N THR A 143 -24.86 -19.37 -4.15
CA THR A 143 -24.03 -19.54 -2.96
C THR A 143 -24.04 -18.27 -2.10
N ASN A 144 -23.46 -18.35 -0.90
CA ASN A 144 -23.37 -17.23 0.02
C ASN A 144 -22.06 -17.35 0.81
N ASP A 145 -21.00 -16.80 0.24
CA ASP A 145 -19.63 -16.91 0.72
C ASP A 145 -18.82 -15.68 0.29
N SER A 146 -17.70 -15.42 0.96
CA SER A 146 -16.82 -14.30 0.67
C SER A 146 -15.47 -14.80 0.21
N ASP A 147 -14.92 -14.13 -0.80
CA ASP A 147 -13.61 -14.44 -1.34
C ASP A 147 -12.74 -13.19 -1.41
N THR A 148 -11.44 -13.44 -1.38
CA THR A 148 -10.44 -12.39 -1.60
C THR A 148 -9.34 -12.91 -2.52
N GLY A 149 -8.69 -12.01 -3.24
CA GLY A 149 -7.48 -12.32 -3.98
C GLY A 149 -6.67 -11.07 -4.26
N THR A 150 -5.54 -11.25 -4.93
CA THR A 150 -4.62 -10.17 -5.28
C THR A 150 -4.43 -10.11 -6.79
N THR A 151 -4.48 -8.91 -7.36
CA THR A 151 -4.29 -8.71 -8.79
C THR A 151 -2.87 -9.05 -9.23
N ASN A 152 -2.76 -9.70 -10.39
CA ASN A 152 -1.49 -10.00 -11.05
C ASN A 152 -0.95 -8.77 -11.83
N SER A 153 0.12 -8.94 -12.61
CA SER A 153 0.72 -7.88 -13.44
C SER A 153 -0.23 -7.26 -14.47
N ASN A 154 -1.30 -7.96 -14.84
CA ASN A 154 -2.33 -7.49 -15.76
C ASN A 154 -3.51 -6.83 -15.01
N GLY A 155 -3.36 -6.51 -13.72
CA GLY A 155 -4.42 -5.90 -12.92
C GLY A 155 -5.59 -6.84 -12.64
N GLN A 156 -5.43 -8.15 -12.85
CA GLN A 156 -6.52 -9.11 -12.79
C GLN A 156 -6.40 -10.06 -11.61
N VAL A 157 -7.55 -10.38 -11.01
CA VAL A 157 -7.70 -11.44 -10.01
C VAL A 157 -8.93 -12.28 -10.31
N THR A 158 -8.82 -13.60 -10.16
CA THR A 158 -9.96 -14.51 -10.31
C THR A 158 -10.30 -15.14 -8.97
N VAL A 159 -11.56 -15.04 -8.56
CA VAL A 159 -12.13 -15.71 -7.37
C VAL A 159 -13.16 -16.75 -7.80
N GLN A 160 -13.42 -17.72 -6.92
CA GLN A 160 -14.25 -18.88 -7.23
C GLN A 160 -15.33 -19.07 -6.18
N SER A 161 -16.59 -19.12 -6.62
CA SER A 161 -17.70 -19.45 -5.74
C SER A 161 -17.54 -20.84 -5.12
N ASN A 162 -18.28 -21.07 -4.03
CA ASN A 162 -18.61 -22.43 -3.62
C ASN A 162 -19.29 -23.25 -4.73
N ARG A 163 -19.23 -24.58 -4.60
CA ARG A 163 -19.77 -25.53 -5.58
C ARG A 163 -21.20 -25.92 -5.26
N VAL A 164 -22.09 -25.82 -6.25
CA VAL A 164 -23.47 -26.30 -6.17
C VAL A 164 -23.60 -27.65 -6.89
N ARG A 165 -23.95 -28.71 -6.15
CA ARG A 165 -24.18 -30.05 -6.73
C ARG A 165 -25.46 -30.05 -7.55
N LYS A 166 -25.39 -30.62 -8.76
CA LYS A 166 -26.54 -30.78 -9.68
C LYS A 166 -27.31 -29.46 -9.89
N ALA A 167 -26.59 -28.33 -10.03
CA ALA A 167 -27.21 -27.04 -10.29
C ALA A 167 -28.12 -27.12 -11.54
N GLN A 168 -29.37 -26.68 -11.37
CA GLN A 168 -30.39 -26.71 -12.42
C GLN A 168 -30.25 -25.49 -13.35
N SER A 169 -30.80 -25.59 -14.57
CA SER A 169 -31.01 -24.43 -15.45
C SER A 169 -31.69 -23.30 -14.67
N GLY A 170 -31.21 -22.07 -14.82
CA GLY A 170 -31.70 -20.91 -14.06
C GLY A 170 -31.00 -20.68 -12.71
N THR A 171 -30.07 -21.54 -12.30
CA THR A 171 -29.22 -21.28 -11.12
C THR A 171 -28.26 -20.13 -11.41
N THR A 172 -28.37 -19.02 -10.68
CA THR A 172 -27.56 -17.80 -10.89
C THR A 172 -26.51 -17.62 -9.81
N PHE A 173 -25.27 -17.38 -10.22
CA PHE A 173 -24.17 -16.98 -9.34
C PHE A 173 -23.88 -15.49 -9.58
N THR A 174 -23.87 -14.69 -8.51
CA THR A 174 -23.57 -13.27 -8.56
C THR A 174 -22.36 -12.98 -7.69
N PHE A 175 -21.37 -12.25 -8.19
CA PHE A 175 -20.26 -11.76 -7.38
C PHE A 175 -20.31 -10.24 -7.29
N THR A 176 -20.17 -9.71 -6.08
CA THR A 176 -20.12 -8.27 -5.80
C THR A 176 -18.80 -7.94 -5.12
N VAL A 177 -18.08 -6.94 -5.64
CA VAL A 177 -16.87 -6.44 -5.00
C VAL A 177 -17.23 -5.51 -3.85
N ASP A 178 -16.76 -5.82 -2.65
CA ASP A 178 -16.98 -5.02 -1.45
C ASP A 178 -15.90 -3.95 -1.26
N ASN A 179 -14.65 -4.29 -1.56
CA ASN A 179 -13.52 -3.39 -1.36
C ASN A 179 -12.29 -3.77 -2.19
N VAL A 180 -11.46 -2.77 -2.50
CA VAL A 180 -10.15 -2.92 -3.12
C VAL A 180 -9.12 -2.14 -2.31
N THR A 181 -7.99 -2.75 -1.96
CA THR A 181 -6.94 -2.10 -1.16
C THR A 181 -5.54 -2.31 -1.72
N LEU A 182 -4.73 -1.26 -1.72
CA LEU A 182 -3.32 -1.28 -2.07
C LEU A 182 -2.62 -0.09 -1.37
N ASN A 183 -1.46 -0.32 -0.73
CA ASN A 183 -0.76 0.75 -0.02
C ASN A 183 -0.31 1.85 -0.99
N GLY A 184 -0.55 3.11 -0.63
CA GLY A 184 -0.27 4.29 -1.45
C GLY A 184 -1.33 4.57 -2.53
N TRP A 185 -2.40 3.78 -2.58
CA TRP A 185 -3.51 3.94 -3.52
C TRP A 185 -4.85 4.22 -2.81
N ILE A 186 -5.69 4.99 -3.47
CA ILE A 186 -7.09 5.24 -3.10
C ILE A 186 -7.97 4.42 -4.04
N TYR A 187 -8.85 3.60 -3.48
CA TYR A 187 -9.94 2.98 -4.24
C TYR A 187 -11.06 4.00 -4.45
N ASP A 188 -11.22 4.45 -5.69
CA ASP A 188 -12.24 5.41 -6.08
C ASP A 188 -13.49 4.66 -6.58
N SER A 189 -14.33 4.22 -5.64
CA SER A 189 -15.50 3.40 -5.98
C SER A 189 -16.52 4.13 -6.85
N ALA A 190 -16.49 5.47 -6.88
CA ALA A 190 -17.36 6.27 -7.74
C ALA A 190 -16.93 6.22 -9.21
N ALA A 191 -15.68 5.83 -9.48
CA ALA A 191 -15.14 5.66 -10.83
C ALA A 191 -15.28 4.22 -11.35
N ASN A 192 -15.89 3.30 -10.60
CA ASN A 192 -16.10 1.93 -11.07
C ASN A 192 -17.03 1.89 -12.28
N ASP A 193 -16.61 1.19 -13.32
CA ASP A 193 -17.48 0.83 -14.45
C ASP A 193 -18.46 -0.30 -14.04
N GLU A 194 -18.05 -1.11 -13.07
CA GLU A 194 -18.84 -2.23 -12.57
C GLU A 194 -18.54 -2.53 -11.09
N THR A 195 -19.55 -2.98 -10.34
CA THR A 195 -19.41 -3.39 -8.94
C THR A 195 -19.87 -4.81 -8.68
N SER A 196 -20.70 -5.38 -9.56
CA SER A 196 -21.19 -6.75 -9.48
C SER A 196 -21.54 -7.29 -10.86
N ASP A 197 -21.32 -8.59 -11.08
CA ASP A 197 -21.78 -9.30 -12.29
C ASP A 197 -22.37 -10.67 -11.92
N SER A 198 -23.13 -11.28 -12.83
CA SER A 198 -23.84 -12.54 -12.64
C SER A 198 -23.73 -13.48 -13.83
N ILE A 199 -23.76 -14.78 -13.56
CA ILE A 199 -23.86 -15.81 -14.59
C ILE A 199 -24.85 -16.90 -14.22
N THR A 200 -25.66 -17.31 -15.18
CA THR A 200 -26.76 -18.27 -15.00
C THR A 200 -26.45 -19.57 -15.71
N VAL A 201 -26.72 -20.70 -15.05
CA VAL A 201 -26.67 -22.02 -15.67
C VAL A 201 -27.71 -22.08 -16.80
N PRO A 202 -27.32 -22.40 -18.04
CA PRO A 202 -28.23 -22.46 -19.18
C PRO A 202 -29.22 -23.62 -19.11
#